data_AF-A0A359G203-F1
#
_entry.id   AF-A0A359G203-F1
#
_cell.length_a   1.000
_cell.length_b   1.000
_cell.length_c   1.000
_cell.angle_alpha   90.00
_cell.angle_beta   90.00
_cell.angle_gamma   90.00
#
_symmetry.space_group_name_H-M   'P 1'
#
loop_
_entity.id
_entity.type
_entity.pdbx_description
1 polymer ?
#
loop_
_entity_poly.entity_id
_entity_poly.type
_entity_poly.pdbx_seq_one_letter_code
_entity_poly.pdbx_strand_id
1 'polypeptide(L)'
;MRISACAEDAVYKFYAYSCENIALTKGTPEFATTGADAGTFKITDFVCNKDHQHDLIYAESGSITGKETGNTAVPFSFKHLLSRVKASFKSGFDPDFTIEISEVELHNVYDKADFSSKSGAWSNQSRTIEYNIASSEWTMVPLNIEGADNVIQAAKPAEGGSEAVAAKELTTQAGYVLPVAYSSNNVTLSFKITVKQGTDIIKSDYVKGNLQPTWAIATSYTYNITVNGSAAGVEKIEFSVDASNGIQDWTESPGTDFNVGS
;
A
#
# COMPACT_ATOMS: atom_id res chain seq x y z
N MET A 1 -22.03 4.40 18.87
CA MET A 1 -22.79 5.62 18.52
C MET A 1 -24.28 5.31 18.70
N ARG A 2 -24.97 5.91 19.68
CA ARG A 2 -26.44 5.84 19.78
C ARG A 2 -26.98 7.16 19.25
N ILE A 3 -27.80 7.12 18.20
CA ILE A 3 -28.48 8.30 17.65
C ILE A 3 -29.89 8.29 18.24
N SER A 4 -30.17 9.23 19.14
CA SER A 4 -31.38 9.23 19.99
C SER A 4 -32.57 9.99 19.41
N ALA A 5 -32.60 10.30 18.12
CA ALA A 5 -33.80 10.81 17.46
C ALA A 5 -33.75 10.52 15.96
N CYS A 6 -34.45 9.47 15.52
CA CYS A 6 -34.91 9.36 14.14
C CYS A 6 -36.34 9.89 14.12
N ALA A 7 -36.64 10.87 13.28
CA ALA A 7 -38.01 11.25 12.98
C ALA A 7 -38.71 10.05 12.34
N GLU A 8 -39.96 9.80 12.73
CA GLU A 8 -40.77 8.74 12.14
C GLU A 8 -40.92 8.97 10.64
N ASP A 9 -40.83 7.88 9.86
CA ASP A 9 -40.94 7.85 8.40
C ASP A 9 -39.87 8.65 7.62
N ALA A 10 -38.95 9.31 8.31
CA ALA A 10 -37.80 9.94 7.68
C ALA A 10 -36.80 8.89 7.21
N VAL A 11 -36.23 9.12 6.02
CA VAL A 11 -35.22 8.24 5.42
C VAL A 11 -33.83 8.76 5.73
N TYR A 12 -33.01 7.90 6.33
CA TYR A 12 -31.63 8.17 6.72
C TYR A 12 -30.66 7.35 5.88
N LYS A 13 -29.48 7.91 5.62
CA LYS A 13 -28.31 7.18 5.13
C LYS A 13 -27.13 7.51 6.04
N PHE A 14 -26.44 6.47 6.49
CA PHE A 14 -25.34 6.58 7.43
C PHE A 14 -24.02 6.28 6.72
N TYR A 15 -22.96 6.90 7.21
CA TYR A 15 -21.61 6.79 6.70
C TYR A 15 -20.66 6.62 7.87
N ALA A 16 -19.64 5.80 7.68
CA ALA A 16 -18.57 5.63 8.64
C ALA A 16 -17.25 5.53 7.89
N TYR A 17 -16.19 6.06 8.49
CA TYR A 17 -14.82 5.83 8.04
C TYR A 17 -13.95 5.56 9.26
N SER A 18 -12.82 4.91 9.03
CA SER A 18 -11.79 4.71 10.04
C SER A 18 -10.43 4.78 9.37
N CYS A 19 -9.47 5.36 10.07
CA CYS A 19 -8.07 5.38 9.72
C CYS A 19 -7.39 4.62 10.86
N GLU A 20 -7.50 3.30 10.89
CA GLU A 20 -6.98 2.45 11.99
C GLU A 20 -7.38 2.90 13.42
N ASN A 21 -8.63 3.37 13.59
CA ASN A 21 -9.16 3.88 14.87
C ASN A 21 -8.42 5.11 15.43
N ILE A 22 -7.69 5.84 14.59
CA ILE A 22 -7.17 7.17 14.89
C ILE A 22 -7.94 8.25 14.12
N ALA A 23 -7.94 9.47 14.67
CA ALA A 23 -8.53 10.61 13.97
C ALA A 23 -7.77 10.86 12.66
N LEU A 24 -8.51 11.10 11.57
CA LEU A 24 -7.90 11.45 10.29
C LEU A 24 -7.23 12.83 10.40
N THR A 25 -5.89 12.84 10.39
CA THR A 25 -5.08 14.08 10.52
C THR A 25 -4.62 14.65 9.18
N LYS A 26 -4.78 13.91 8.08
CA LYS A 26 -4.37 14.28 6.74
C LYS A 26 -5.51 14.04 5.75
N GLY A 27 -6.24 15.11 5.45
CA GLY A 27 -7.46 15.08 4.64
C GLY A 27 -8.67 15.53 5.45
N THR A 28 -9.67 16.05 4.75
CA THR A 28 -10.87 16.61 5.37
C THR A 28 -12.07 15.75 4.98
N PRO A 29 -12.64 14.98 5.92
CA PRO A 29 -13.87 14.24 5.67
C PRO A 29 -15.04 15.22 5.66
N GLU A 30 -15.87 15.14 4.64
CA GLU A 30 -17.06 15.96 4.47
C GLU A 30 -18.26 15.08 4.11
N PHE A 31 -19.42 15.43 4.66
CA PHE A 31 -20.70 14.95 4.16
C PHE A 31 -21.44 16.10 3.48
N ALA A 32 -21.63 15.99 2.18
CA ALA A 32 -22.35 17.01 1.43
C ALA A 32 -23.85 16.92 1.72
N THR A 33 -24.44 17.99 2.25
CA THR A 33 -25.86 18.06 2.61
C THR A 33 -26.72 18.81 1.58
N THR A 34 -26.09 19.47 0.61
CA THR A 34 -26.77 20.31 -0.38
C THR A 34 -26.11 20.20 -1.76
N GLY A 35 -26.82 20.64 -2.80
CA GLY A 35 -26.31 20.68 -4.18
C GLY A 35 -26.28 19.32 -4.88
N ALA A 36 -25.58 19.24 -6.01
CA ALA A 36 -25.55 18.04 -6.87
C ALA A 36 -24.86 16.82 -6.23
N ASP A 37 -24.16 17.03 -5.11
CA ASP A 37 -23.47 16.00 -4.35
C ASP A 37 -24.12 15.72 -2.99
N ALA A 38 -25.32 16.27 -2.73
CA ALA A 38 -26.05 15.98 -1.51
C ALA A 38 -26.21 14.46 -1.30
N GLY A 39 -25.92 13.98 -0.09
CA GLY A 39 -25.94 12.55 0.22
C GLY A 39 -24.66 11.80 -0.16
N THR A 40 -23.52 12.49 -0.25
CA THR A 40 -22.24 11.85 -0.58
C THR A 40 -21.21 12.11 0.50
N PHE A 41 -20.39 11.11 0.78
CA PHE A 41 -19.23 11.22 1.64
C PHE A 41 -18.02 11.53 0.77
N LYS A 42 -17.21 12.49 1.21
CA LYS A 42 -16.00 12.91 0.52
C LYS A 42 -14.85 12.99 1.50
N ILE A 43 -13.64 12.80 0.99
CA ILE A 43 -12.42 13.19 1.68
C ILE A 43 -11.63 14.02 0.71
N THR A 44 -11.35 15.28 1.06
CA THR A 44 -10.53 16.17 0.23
C THR A 44 -9.12 16.29 0.81
N ASP A 45 -8.13 16.47 -0.07
CA ASP A 45 -6.72 16.64 0.28
C ASP A 45 -6.18 15.53 1.21
N PHE A 46 -6.66 14.29 1.04
CA PHE A 46 -6.13 13.14 1.79
C PHE A 46 -4.66 12.92 1.42
N VAL A 47 -3.81 12.63 2.41
CA VAL A 47 -2.38 12.35 2.18
C VAL A 47 -2.01 10.98 2.73
N CYS A 48 -1.45 10.13 1.87
CA CYS A 48 -0.92 8.80 2.19
C CYS A 48 0.57 8.74 1.82
N ASN A 49 1.43 9.20 2.74
CA ASN A 49 2.87 9.26 2.57
C ASN A 49 3.58 8.53 3.72
N LYS A 50 4.92 8.59 3.78
CA LYS A 50 5.72 7.93 4.84
C LYS A 50 5.32 8.29 6.28
N ASP A 51 4.73 9.45 6.51
CA ASP A 51 4.31 9.93 7.84
C ASP A 51 2.82 9.67 8.11
N HIS A 52 2.10 9.08 7.14
CA HIS A 52 0.69 8.70 7.22
C HIS A 52 0.48 7.39 6.44
N GLN A 53 0.94 6.28 7.01
CA GLN A 53 0.76 4.92 6.47
C GLN A 53 -0.29 4.17 7.28
N HIS A 54 -1.56 4.49 7.03
CA HIS A 54 -2.70 3.88 7.72
C HIS A 54 -3.73 3.35 6.73
N ASP A 55 -4.34 2.22 7.06
CA ASP A 55 -5.49 1.71 6.32
C ASP A 55 -6.70 2.63 6.51
N LEU A 56 -7.09 3.27 5.41
CA LEU A 56 -8.31 4.06 5.35
C LEU A 56 -9.45 3.20 4.83
N ILE A 57 -10.42 2.94 5.71
CA ILE A 57 -11.64 2.20 5.40
C ILE A 57 -12.87 3.08 5.46
N TYR A 58 -13.87 2.73 4.66
CA TYR A 58 -15.16 3.43 4.58
C TYR A 58 -16.32 2.45 4.48
N ALA A 59 -17.46 2.82 5.05
CA ALA A 59 -18.72 2.12 4.90
C ALA A 59 -19.86 3.13 4.69
N GLU A 60 -20.86 2.70 3.94
CA GLU A 60 -22.16 3.37 3.86
C GLU A 60 -23.28 2.37 4.11
N SER A 61 -24.36 2.84 4.72
CA SER A 61 -25.59 2.08 4.82
C SER A 61 -26.41 2.20 3.54
N GLY A 62 -27.38 1.30 3.37
CA GLY A 62 -28.54 1.58 2.51
C GLY A 62 -29.42 2.68 3.12
N SER A 63 -30.52 3.01 2.42
CA SER A 63 -31.57 3.87 2.96
C SER A 63 -32.32 3.16 4.08
N ILE A 64 -32.45 3.81 5.23
CA ILE A 64 -33.11 3.28 6.42
C ILE A 64 -34.24 4.21 6.83
N THR A 65 -35.46 3.69 6.88
CA THR A 65 -36.61 4.43 7.41
C THR A 65 -36.59 4.39 8.93
N GLY A 66 -36.56 5.58 9.54
CA GLY A 66 -36.65 5.74 10.99
C GLY A 66 -38.03 5.35 11.53
N LYS A 67 -38.04 4.70 12.69
CA LYS A 67 -39.26 4.40 13.47
C LYS A 67 -39.24 5.19 14.77
N GLU A 68 -40.39 5.52 15.33
CA GLU A 68 -40.46 6.13 16.67
C GLU A 68 -39.83 5.24 17.75
N THR A 69 -40.03 3.92 17.64
CA THR A 69 -39.43 2.92 18.53
C THR A 69 -39.02 1.66 17.75
N GLY A 70 -38.11 0.87 18.32
CA GLY A 70 -37.70 -0.42 17.74
C GLY A 70 -36.82 -0.30 16.48
N ASN A 71 -36.03 0.77 16.36
CA ASN A 71 -34.98 0.85 15.34
C ASN A 71 -33.96 -0.27 15.55
N THR A 72 -33.55 -0.94 14.47
CA THR A 72 -32.49 -1.93 14.50
C THR A 72 -31.12 -1.27 14.38
N ALA A 73 -30.07 -1.96 14.80
CA ALA A 73 -28.71 -1.52 14.54
C ALA A 73 -28.47 -1.37 13.02
N VAL A 74 -27.69 -0.35 12.65
CA VAL A 74 -27.30 -0.10 11.26
C VAL A 74 -26.10 -1.00 10.94
N PRO A 75 -26.23 -1.98 10.02
CA PRO A 75 -25.10 -2.79 9.62
C PRO A 75 -24.15 -1.99 8.72
N PHE A 76 -22.85 -2.17 8.92
CA PHE A 76 -21.81 -1.62 8.05
C PHE A 76 -20.92 -2.75 7.51
N SER A 77 -20.63 -2.66 6.21
CA SER A 77 -19.56 -3.43 5.57
C SER A 77 -18.48 -2.45 5.14
N PHE A 78 -17.35 -2.47 5.85
CA PHE A 78 -16.22 -1.59 5.54
C PHE A 78 -15.48 -2.08 4.31
N LYS A 79 -15.02 -1.13 3.51
CA LYS A 79 -14.20 -1.33 2.31
C LYS A 79 -12.92 -0.53 2.45
N HIS A 80 -11.80 -1.12 2.04
CA HIS A 80 -10.54 -0.41 1.92
C HIS A 80 -10.62 0.63 0.80
N LEU A 81 -10.14 1.83 1.09
CA LEU A 81 -10.04 2.89 0.09
C LEU A 81 -8.67 2.93 -0.58
N LEU A 82 -7.65 2.29 -0.01
CA LEU A 82 -6.29 2.31 -0.54
C LEU A 82 -5.92 0.99 -1.24
N SER A 83 -4.76 0.98 -1.87
CA SER A 83 -4.10 -0.26 -2.29
C SER A 83 -3.00 -0.61 -1.29
N ARG A 84 -2.73 -1.91 -1.16
CA ARG A 84 -1.65 -2.43 -0.32
C ARG A 84 -0.51 -2.91 -1.21
N VAL A 85 0.73 -2.56 -0.88
CA VAL A 85 1.92 -2.94 -1.66
C VAL A 85 2.97 -3.59 -0.76
N LYS A 86 3.58 -4.68 -1.24
CA LYS A 86 4.68 -5.39 -0.58
C LYS A 86 5.78 -5.71 -1.59
N ALA A 87 6.98 -5.96 -1.10
CA ALA A 87 8.06 -6.54 -1.87
C ALA A 87 8.44 -7.92 -1.30
N SER A 88 8.78 -8.85 -2.19
CA SER A 88 9.36 -10.15 -1.85
C SER A 88 10.68 -10.29 -2.59
N PHE A 89 11.74 -10.70 -1.91
CA PHE A 89 13.09 -10.79 -2.47
C PHE A 89 13.59 -12.24 -2.44
N LYS A 90 14.24 -12.64 -3.52
CA LYS A 90 15.06 -13.86 -3.60
C LYS A 90 16.42 -13.57 -4.24
N SER A 91 17.42 -14.35 -3.86
CA SER A 91 18.77 -14.26 -4.43
C SER A 91 18.86 -15.08 -5.71
N GLY A 92 19.44 -14.48 -6.75
CA GLY A 92 19.88 -15.17 -7.97
C GLY A 92 21.38 -15.47 -8.01
N PHE A 93 22.14 -15.11 -6.97
CA PHE A 93 23.59 -15.37 -6.87
C PHE A 93 23.89 -16.85 -6.60
N ASP A 94 25.16 -17.23 -6.75
CA ASP A 94 25.65 -18.52 -6.26
C ASP A 94 25.36 -18.72 -4.75
N PRO A 95 25.15 -19.97 -4.30
CA PRO A 95 24.84 -20.27 -2.91
C PRO A 95 25.89 -19.81 -1.90
N ASP A 96 27.13 -19.56 -2.32
CA ASP A 96 28.20 -19.07 -1.43
C ASP A 96 28.06 -17.57 -1.06
N PHE A 97 27.09 -16.87 -1.66
CA PHE A 97 26.82 -15.46 -1.41
C PHE A 97 25.57 -15.24 -0.54
N THR A 98 25.69 -14.29 0.38
CA THR A 98 24.55 -13.77 1.16
C THR A 98 24.32 -12.31 0.80
N ILE A 99 23.05 -11.90 0.79
CA ILE A 99 22.68 -10.53 0.44
C ILE A 99 21.80 -9.98 1.57
N GLU A 100 22.26 -8.94 2.24
CA GLU A 100 21.46 -8.18 3.18
C GLU A 100 20.67 -7.11 2.42
N ILE A 101 19.36 -7.05 2.64
CA ILE A 101 18.45 -6.06 2.05
C ILE A 101 18.04 -5.06 3.13
N SER A 102 18.00 -3.77 2.80
CA SER A 102 17.53 -2.73 3.72
C SER A 102 16.98 -1.54 2.94
N GLU A 103 16.33 -0.61 3.66
CA GLU A 103 15.89 0.67 3.10
C GLU A 103 15.05 0.51 1.81
N VAL A 104 14.09 -0.42 1.84
CA VAL A 104 13.19 -0.68 0.72
C VAL A 104 12.11 0.40 0.66
N GLU A 105 12.05 1.13 -0.45
CA GLU A 105 11.23 2.32 -0.60
C GLU A 105 10.63 2.41 -2.01
N LEU A 106 9.38 2.86 -2.09
CA LEU A 106 8.78 3.35 -3.33
C LEU A 106 8.90 4.86 -3.37
N HIS A 107 9.55 5.40 -4.40
CA HIS A 107 9.72 6.83 -4.62
C HIS A 107 8.79 7.34 -5.71
N ASN A 108 8.54 8.65 -5.68
CA ASN A 108 7.78 9.38 -6.68
C ASN A 108 6.33 8.87 -6.84
N VAL A 109 5.72 8.41 -5.74
CA VAL A 109 4.33 7.97 -5.69
C VAL A 109 3.38 9.16 -5.57
N TYR A 110 2.22 9.13 -6.23
CA TYR A 110 1.11 10.01 -5.87
C TYR A 110 0.69 9.69 -4.44
N ASP A 111 0.74 10.70 -3.58
CA ASP A 111 0.48 10.58 -2.15
C ASP A 111 -0.64 11.51 -1.69
N LYS A 112 -1.22 12.32 -2.58
CA LYS A 112 -2.36 13.20 -2.27
C LYS A 112 -3.50 13.06 -3.27
N ALA A 113 -4.74 12.95 -2.81
CA ALA A 113 -5.93 12.84 -3.66
C ALA A 113 -7.25 13.17 -2.93
N ASP A 114 -8.34 13.24 -3.70
CA ASP A 114 -9.69 13.38 -3.20
C ASP A 114 -10.51 12.10 -3.44
N PHE A 115 -11.23 11.63 -2.43
CA PHE A 115 -12.17 10.52 -2.53
C PHE A 115 -13.62 11.03 -2.57
N SER A 116 -14.46 10.36 -3.34
CA SER A 116 -15.92 10.58 -3.34
C SER A 116 -16.66 9.26 -3.37
N SER A 117 -17.60 9.07 -2.43
CA SER A 117 -18.47 7.89 -2.44
C SER A 117 -19.45 7.86 -3.61
N LYS A 118 -19.68 8.99 -4.27
CA LYS A 118 -20.52 9.09 -5.47
C LYS A 118 -19.92 8.35 -6.67
N SER A 119 -18.61 8.51 -6.87
CA SER A 119 -17.86 7.79 -7.90
C SER A 119 -17.31 6.45 -7.38
N GLY A 120 -17.18 6.31 -6.07
CA GLY A 120 -16.49 5.17 -5.45
C GLY A 120 -14.99 5.14 -5.78
N ALA A 121 -14.41 6.29 -6.13
CA ALA A 121 -13.06 6.38 -6.68
C ALA A 121 -12.31 7.62 -6.19
N TRP A 122 -10.98 7.56 -6.31
CA TRP A 122 -10.08 8.69 -6.08
C TRP A 122 -9.95 9.56 -7.33
N SER A 123 -9.71 10.85 -7.11
CA SER A 123 -9.50 11.87 -8.14
C SER A 123 -8.45 12.89 -7.68
N ASN A 124 -8.03 13.78 -8.59
CA ASN A 124 -7.10 14.88 -8.29
C ASN A 124 -5.77 14.39 -7.68
N GLN A 125 -5.29 13.25 -8.16
CA GLN A 125 -4.04 12.67 -7.69
C GLN A 125 -2.87 13.61 -7.97
N SER A 126 -2.11 13.90 -6.93
CA SER A 126 -0.96 14.80 -6.94
C SER A 126 0.11 14.30 -5.99
N ARG A 127 1.29 14.93 -6.05
CA ARG A 127 2.41 14.67 -5.16
C ARG A 127 2.55 15.86 -4.24
N THR A 128 2.71 15.62 -2.94
CA THR A 128 2.99 16.67 -1.96
C THR A 128 4.39 17.26 -2.12
N ILE A 129 5.31 16.50 -2.72
CA ILE A 129 6.69 16.90 -3.03
C ILE A 129 6.94 16.69 -4.52
N GLU A 130 7.47 17.71 -5.20
CA GLU A 130 7.90 17.58 -6.59
C GLU A 130 9.15 16.70 -6.69
N TYR A 131 9.20 15.83 -7.70
CA TYR A 131 10.34 14.94 -7.90
C TYR A 131 11.57 15.71 -8.39
N ASN A 132 12.65 15.65 -7.62
CA ASN A 132 13.94 16.20 -7.99
C ASN A 132 15.08 15.32 -7.48
N ILE A 133 15.74 14.65 -8.42
CA ILE A 133 16.86 13.75 -8.11
C ILE A 133 18.09 14.51 -7.58
N ALA A 134 18.31 15.76 -8.01
CA ALA A 134 19.50 16.53 -7.63
C ALA A 134 19.44 17.03 -6.19
N SER A 135 18.25 17.37 -5.68
CA SER A 135 18.00 17.75 -4.29
C SER A 135 17.59 16.58 -3.39
N SER A 136 17.46 15.37 -3.94
CA SER A 136 16.93 14.20 -3.24
C SER A 136 15.50 14.38 -2.70
N GLU A 137 14.66 15.03 -3.50
CA GLU A 137 13.26 15.31 -3.14
C GLU A 137 12.32 14.41 -3.94
N TRP A 138 11.51 13.65 -3.22
CA TRP A 138 10.45 12.83 -3.78
C TRP A 138 9.46 12.44 -2.69
N THR A 139 8.23 12.17 -3.09
CA THR A 139 7.29 11.43 -2.26
C THR A 139 7.77 9.99 -2.07
N MET A 140 7.47 9.41 -0.93
CA MET A 140 8.02 8.11 -0.52
C MET A 140 7.02 7.29 0.28
N VAL A 141 7.00 5.99 0.03
CA VAL A 141 6.38 4.97 0.89
C VAL A 141 7.44 3.94 1.30
N PRO A 142 7.73 3.79 2.60
CA PRO A 142 8.67 2.77 3.08
C PRO A 142 8.00 1.38 3.09
N LEU A 143 8.76 0.36 2.71
CA LEU A 143 8.36 -1.04 2.78
C LEU A 143 9.29 -1.76 3.77
N ASN A 144 9.01 -1.62 5.07
CA ASN A 144 9.88 -2.15 6.11
C ASN A 144 10.03 -3.67 6.00
N ILE A 145 11.23 -4.21 6.26
CA ILE A 145 11.45 -5.65 6.30
C ILE A 145 10.56 -6.30 7.37
N GLU A 146 9.95 -7.44 7.04
CA GLU A 146 9.18 -8.22 8.00
C GLU A 146 10.11 -9.05 8.89
N GLY A 147 10.12 -8.75 10.19
CA GLY A 147 11.02 -9.39 11.15
C GLY A 147 12.42 -8.77 11.19
N ALA A 148 13.35 -9.44 11.88
CA ALA A 148 14.70 -8.92 12.13
C ALA A 148 15.75 -9.43 11.13
N ASP A 149 15.46 -10.51 10.41
CA ASP A 149 16.41 -11.16 9.52
C ASP A 149 16.21 -10.71 8.07
N ASN A 150 17.11 -9.85 7.61
CA ASN A 150 17.06 -9.19 6.31
C ASN A 150 17.99 -9.82 5.27
N VAL A 151 18.43 -11.07 5.47
CA VAL A 151 19.34 -11.77 4.56
C VAL A 151 18.56 -12.66 3.59
N ILE A 152 18.98 -12.68 2.31
CA ILE A 152 18.57 -13.66 1.30
C ILE A 152 19.78 -14.43 0.79
N GLN A 153 19.56 -15.69 0.38
CA GLN A 153 20.58 -16.59 -0.17
C GLN A 153 19.90 -17.62 -1.08
N ALA A 154 20.61 -18.02 -2.13
CA ALA A 154 20.13 -19.07 -3.03
C ALA A 154 20.49 -20.45 -2.46
N ALA A 155 19.59 -21.42 -2.59
CA ALA A 155 19.92 -22.84 -2.42
C ALA A 155 20.60 -23.37 -3.69
N LYS A 156 20.15 -22.86 -4.85
CA LYS A 156 20.74 -23.10 -6.16
C LYS A 156 20.65 -21.81 -7.00
N PRO A 157 21.70 -21.45 -7.75
CA PRO A 157 21.67 -20.26 -8.59
C PRO A 157 20.70 -20.43 -9.77
N ALA A 158 20.38 -19.33 -10.46
CA ALA A 158 19.68 -19.40 -11.74
C ALA A 158 20.64 -19.93 -12.82
N GLU A 159 20.28 -21.01 -13.52
CA GLU A 159 21.10 -21.60 -14.59
C GLU A 159 20.28 -21.86 -15.86
N GLY A 160 20.85 -21.59 -17.04
CA GLY A 160 20.29 -22.05 -18.32
C GLY A 160 18.85 -21.62 -18.62
N GLY A 161 18.40 -20.46 -18.10
CA GLY A 161 17.04 -19.96 -18.25
C GLY A 161 16.03 -20.48 -17.21
N SER A 162 16.49 -21.26 -16.23
CA SER A 162 15.71 -21.61 -15.04
C SER A 162 15.84 -20.54 -13.95
N GLU A 163 14.78 -20.34 -13.16
CA GLU A 163 14.81 -19.41 -12.03
C GLU A 163 15.67 -19.96 -10.89
N ALA A 164 16.33 -19.06 -10.15
CA ALA A 164 17.02 -19.43 -8.92
C ALA A 164 16.06 -20.04 -7.90
N VAL A 165 16.55 -21.05 -7.18
CA VAL A 165 15.83 -21.67 -6.08
C VAL A 165 16.28 -21.00 -4.79
N ALA A 166 15.39 -20.22 -4.19
CA ALA A 166 15.67 -19.54 -2.93
C ALA A 166 15.86 -20.56 -1.80
N ALA A 167 16.94 -20.42 -1.01
CA ALA A 167 17.02 -21.07 0.29
C ALA A 167 16.10 -20.36 1.30
N LYS A 168 15.93 -19.06 1.09
CA LYS A 168 15.11 -18.16 1.89
C LYS A 168 14.59 -17.03 1.02
N GLU A 169 13.31 -16.72 1.17
CA GLU A 169 12.69 -15.49 0.66
C GLU A 169 12.59 -14.47 1.79
N LEU A 170 12.64 -13.19 1.42
CA LEU A 170 12.49 -12.08 2.35
C LEU A 170 11.30 -11.22 1.93
N THR A 171 10.33 -11.04 2.82
CA THR A 171 9.16 -10.19 2.57
C THR A 171 9.25 -8.89 3.35
N THR A 172 8.60 -7.85 2.81
CA THR A 172 8.34 -6.62 3.56
C THR A 172 6.97 -6.66 4.24
N GLN A 173 6.84 -5.89 5.31
CA GLN A 173 5.55 -5.33 5.70
C GLN A 173 4.94 -4.57 4.53
N ALA A 174 3.62 -4.38 4.58
CA ALA A 174 2.96 -3.61 3.55
C ALA A 174 3.07 -2.11 3.78
N GLY A 175 3.21 -1.38 2.68
CA GLY A 175 2.84 0.03 2.60
C GLY A 175 1.44 0.19 2.00
N TYR A 176 0.85 1.36 2.23
CA TYR A 176 -0.38 1.80 1.60
C TYR A 176 -0.08 2.87 0.55
N VAL A 177 -0.78 2.79 -0.58
CA VAL A 177 -0.65 3.73 -1.71
C VAL A 177 -2.02 4.13 -2.23
N LEU A 178 -2.09 5.30 -2.87
CA LEU A 178 -3.29 5.72 -3.57
C LEU A 178 -3.56 4.82 -4.79
N PRO A 179 -4.82 4.39 -5.02
CA PRO A 179 -5.20 3.69 -6.24
C PRO A 179 -5.06 4.59 -7.47
N VAL A 180 -4.08 4.28 -8.33
CA VAL A 180 -3.75 5.05 -9.54
C VAL A 180 -3.21 4.15 -10.64
N ALA A 181 -3.63 4.42 -11.88
CA ALA A 181 -2.97 3.93 -13.09
C ALA A 181 -1.95 4.95 -13.58
N TYR A 182 -0.66 4.62 -13.48
CA TYR A 182 0.40 5.52 -13.95
C TYR A 182 0.55 5.44 -15.46
N SER A 183 0.78 6.58 -16.11
CA SER A 183 0.94 6.68 -17.56
C SER A 183 2.36 6.42 -18.06
N SER A 184 3.33 6.27 -17.16
CA SER A 184 4.75 6.11 -17.46
C SER A 184 5.47 5.33 -16.36
N ASN A 185 6.63 4.74 -16.67
CA ASN A 185 7.54 4.12 -15.70
C ASN A 185 8.23 5.19 -14.83
N ASN A 186 7.50 5.80 -13.89
CA ASN A 186 7.98 6.92 -13.08
C ASN A 186 7.89 6.70 -11.56
N VAL A 187 7.41 5.55 -11.09
CA VAL A 187 7.57 5.14 -9.68
C VAL A 187 8.87 4.36 -9.57
N THR A 188 9.74 4.69 -8.62
CA THR A 188 11.01 3.98 -8.46
C THR A 188 10.96 3.10 -7.23
N LEU A 189 11.17 1.79 -7.40
CA LEU A 189 11.51 0.92 -6.28
C LEU A 189 13.02 1.03 -6.04
N SER A 190 13.39 1.44 -4.84
CA SER A 190 14.77 1.60 -4.40
C SER A 190 15.00 0.74 -3.16
N PHE A 191 16.11 0.04 -3.09
CA PHE A 191 16.52 -0.68 -1.88
C PHE A 191 18.04 -0.76 -1.83
N LYS A 192 18.57 -0.82 -0.62
CA LYS A 192 19.99 -0.99 -0.37
C LYS A 192 20.33 -2.46 -0.22
N ILE A 193 21.43 -2.86 -0.83
CA ILE A 193 21.98 -4.21 -0.70
C ILE A 193 23.36 -4.17 -0.05
N THR A 194 23.71 -5.25 0.64
CA THR A 194 25.10 -5.58 0.98
C THR A 194 25.35 -7.04 0.64
N VAL A 195 26.19 -7.27 -0.36
CA VAL A 195 26.56 -8.61 -0.85
C VAL A 195 27.81 -9.08 -0.12
N LYS A 196 27.76 -10.28 0.45
CA LYS A 196 28.86 -10.90 1.19
C LYS A 196 29.19 -12.28 0.65
N GLN A 197 30.47 -12.66 0.72
CA GLN A 197 30.94 -14.03 0.53
C GLN A 197 31.64 -14.46 1.82
N GLY A 198 31.04 -15.40 2.55
CA GLY A 198 31.43 -15.65 3.94
C GLY A 198 31.25 -14.38 4.79
N THR A 199 32.33 -13.89 5.41
CA THR A 199 32.31 -12.67 6.23
C THR A 199 32.65 -11.40 5.46
N ASP A 200 33.18 -11.53 4.24
CA ASP A 200 33.73 -10.40 3.49
C ASP A 200 32.62 -9.68 2.71
N ILE A 201 32.61 -8.35 2.82
CA ILE A 201 31.70 -7.50 2.04
C ILE A 201 32.29 -7.30 0.65
N ILE A 202 31.59 -7.78 -0.36
CA ILE A 202 31.98 -7.69 -1.76
C ILE A 202 31.46 -6.39 -2.37
N LYS A 203 30.22 -6.00 -2.03
CA LYS A 203 29.58 -4.78 -2.55
C LYS A 203 28.49 -4.28 -1.61
N SER A 204 28.34 -2.96 -1.52
CA SER A 204 27.18 -2.31 -0.90
C SER A 204 26.76 -1.14 -1.77
N ASP A 205 25.48 -1.10 -2.17
CA ASP A 205 24.96 -0.11 -3.12
C ASP A 205 23.43 0.00 -3.04
N TYR A 206 22.88 1.07 -3.63
CA TYR A 206 21.44 1.15 -3.88
C TYR A 206 21.10 0.57 -5.24
N VAL A 207 20.12 -0.32 -5.24
CA VAL A 207 19.52 -0.89 -6.43
C VAL A 207 18.20 -0.16 -6.69
N LYS A 208 18.00 0.31 -7.91
CA LYS A 208 16.84 1.12 -8.31
C LYS A 208 16.26 0.65 -9.63
N GLY A 209 14.94 0.68 -9.74
CA GLY A 209 14.25 0.36 -10.98
C GLY A 209 12.88 0.99 -11.03
N ASN A 210 12.48 1.36 -12.24
CA ASN A 210 11.26 2.12 -12.47
C ASN A 210 10.11 1.19 -12.84
N LEU A 211 8.94 1.52 -12.30
CA LEU A 211 7.69 0.80 -12.43
C LEU A 211 6.63 1.74 -13.01
N GLN A 212 5.73 1.18 -13.82
CA GLN A 212 4.47 1.80 -14.22
C GLN A 212 3.33 1.03 -13.55
N PRO A 213 3.01 1.31 -12.28
CA PRO A 213 1.99 0.57 -11.59
C PRO A 213 0.57 0.94 -12.06
N THR A 214 -0.33 -0.04 -11.94
CA THR A 214 -1.78 0.14 -12.06
C THR A 214 -2.42 -0.37 -10.78
N TRP A 215 -2.47 0.48 -9.76
CA TRP A 215 -3.00 0.16 -8.45
C TRP A 215 -4.49 0.42 -8.39
N ALA A 216 -5.26 -0.61 -8.04
CA ALA A 216 -6.70 -0.57 -7.89
C ALA A 216 -7.11 -0.50 -6.42
N ILE A 217 -8.27 0.10 -6.17
CA ILE A 217 -8.85 0.24 -4.83
C ILE A 217 -9.08 -1.14 -4.21
N ALA A 218 -8.77 -1.27 -2.91
CA ALA A 218 -8.93 -2.54 -2.18
C ALA A 218 -8.21 -3.72 -2.86
N THR A 219 -7.01 -3.49 -3.40
CA THR A 219 -6.18 -4.54 -4.02
C THR A 219 -4.80 -4.57 -3.37
N SER A 220 -4.31 -5.77 -3.11
CA SER A 220 -2.96 -6.04 -2.62
C SER A 220 -2.05 -6.45 -3.78
N TYR A 221 -0.84 -5.90 -3.80
CA TYR A 221 0.19 -6.16 -4.80
C TYR A 221 1.48 -6.60 -4.12
N THR A 222 2.01 -7.76 -4.51
CA THR A 222 3.36 -8.19 -4.13
C THR A 222 4.28 -8.09 -5.32
N TYR A 223 5.34 -7.29 -5.19
CA TYR A 223 6.43 -7.19 -6.15
C TYR A 223 7.49 -8.25 -5.85
N ASN A 224 7.54 -9.30 -6.66
CA ASN A 224 8.54 -10.36 -6.54
C ASN A 224 9.82 -9.94 -7.25
N ILE A 225 10.92 -9.89 -6.51
CA ILE A 225 12.21 -9.34 -6.90
C ILE A 225 13.27 -10.42 -6.83
N THR A 226 13.95 -10.63 -7.94
CA THR A 226 15.16 -11.47 -7.96
C THR A 226 16.38 -10.57 -8.06
N VAL A 227 17.28 -10.64 -7.07
CA VAL A 227 18.53 -9.87 -7.08
C VAL A 227 19.62 -10.72 -7.74
N ASN A 228 20.09 -10.31 -8.92
CA ASN A 228 21.06 -11.05 -9.73
C ASN A 228 22.42 -10.34 -9.80
N GLY A 229 23.49 -11.12 -10.03
CA GLY A 229 24.83 -10.62 -10.31
C GLY A 229 25.84 -11.77 -10.39
N SER A 230 26.99 -11.54 -11.04
CA SER A 230 28.07 -12.54 -11.13
C SER A 230 29.08 -12.42 -9.99
N ALA A 231 29.75 -13.54 -9.68
CA ALA A 231 30.66 -13.71 -8.54
C ALA A 231 31.88 -12.74 -8.52
N ALA A 232 32.17 -12.05 -9.62
CA ALA A 232 33.40 -11.25 -9.77
C ALA A 232 33.26 -9.76 -9.38
N GLY A 233 32.06 -9.27 -9.02
CA GLY A 233 31.84 -7.88 -8.60
C GLY A 233 32.02 -6.83 -9.71
N VAL A 234 32.24 -7.26 -10.97
CA VAL A 234 32.48 -6.40 -12.14
C VAL A 234 31.24 -6.20 -13.01
N GLU A 235 30.18 -6.96 -12.78
CA GLU A 235 28.92 -6.83 -13.53
C GLU A 235 27.90 -5.94 -12.83
N LYS A 236 27.01 -5.37 -13.64
CA LYS A 236 25.87 -4.59 -13.18
C LYS A 236 24.92 -5.52 -12.42
N ILE A 237 24.47 -5.11 -11.23
CA ILE A 237 23.42 -5.81 -10.51
C ILE A 237 22.11 -5.52 -11.22
N GLU A 238 21.40 -6.58 -11.56
CA GLU A 238 20.12 -6.52 -12.23
C GLU A 238 19.05 -7.12 -11.34
N PHE A 239 17.83 -6.62 -11.48
CA PHE A 239 16.68 -7.25 -10.87
C PHE A 239 15.50 -7.24 -11.82
N SER A 240 14.72 -8.29 -11.72
CA SER A 240 13.41 -8.39 -12.34
C SER A 240 12.36 -8.09 -11.28
N VAL A 241 11.25 -7.50 -11.72
CA VAL A 241 10.06 -7.31 -10.90
C VAL A 241 8.90 -7.99 -11.61
N ASP A 242 8.27 -8.95 -10.93
CA ASP A 242 7.00 -9.52 -11.35
C ASP A 242 5.94 -9.27 -10.29
N ALA A 243 4.88 -8.56 -10.67
CA ALA A 243 3.72 -8.32 -9.83
C ALA A 243 2.48 -9.08 -10.30
N SER A 244 2.53 -9.73 -11.48
CA SER A 244 1.36 -10.31 -12.14
C SER A 244 0.76 -11.50 -11.38
N ASN A 245 1.61 -12.26 -10.68
CA ASN A 245 1.24 -13.38 -9.82
C ASN A 245 0.99 -12.96 -8.35
N GLY A 246 1.24 -11.69 -8.01
CA GLY A 246 1.13 -11.15 -6.65
C GLY A 246 -0.10 -10.28 -6.42
N ILE A 247 -1.04 -10.21 -7.38
CA ILE A 247 -2.26 -9.40 -7.29
C ILE A 247 -3.37 -10.19 -6.62
N GLN A 248 -3.93 -9.64 -5.54
CA GLN A 248 -5.01 -10.26 -4.79
C GLN A 248 -6.02 -9.20 -4.33
N ASP A 249 -7.30 -9.57 -4.25
CA ASP A 249 -8.30 -8.70 -3.63
C ASP A 249 -8.00 -8.53 -2.14
N TRP A 250 -8.01 -7.29 -1.67
CA TRP A 250 -7.86 -6.98 -0.26
C TRP A 250 -9.23 -6.95 0.39
N THR A 251 -9.63 -8.11 0.91
CA THR A 251 -10.96 -8.33 1.51
C THR A 251 -10.93 -8.50 3.02
N GLU A 252 -9.73 -8.54 3.62
CA GLU A 252 -9.52 -8.65 5.07
C GLU A 252 -10.11 -7.43 5.79
N SER A 253 -11.35 -7.55 6.24
CA SER A 253 -11.93 -6.56 7.15
C SER A 253 -11.17 -6.61 8.49
N PRO A 254 -10.98 -5.47 9.18
CA PRO A 254 -10.49 -5.50 10.55
C PRO A 254 -11.34 -6.48 11.36
N GLY A 255 -10.69 -7.36 12.14
CA GLY A 255 -11.38 -8.33 12.99
C GLY A 255 -12.49 -7.62 13.78
N THR A 256 -13.71 -8.09 13.63
CA THR A 256 -14.89 -7.48 14.24
C THR A 256 -14.83 -7.62 15.74
N ASP A 257 -14.27 -6.61 16.40
CA ASP A 257 -14.58 -6.27 17.79
C ASP A 257 -14.88 -4.77 17.87
N PHE A 258 -15.79 -4.30 17.01
CA PHE A 258 -16.49 -3.03 17.25
C PHE A 258 -17.62 -3.28 18.25
N ASN A 259 -17.25 -3.70 19.46
CA ASN A 259 -18.18 -3.86 20.56
C ASN A 259 -18.43 -2.47 21.18
N VAL A 260 -19.31 -1.69 20.56
CA VAL A 260 -19.86 -0.49 21.19
C VAL A 260 -20.77 -0.95 22.32
N GLY A 261 -20.21 -0.95 23.53
CA GLY A 261 -20.72 -1.59 24.74
C GLY A 261 -22.20 -1.43 25.06
N SER A 262 -22.66 -2.47 25.76
CA SER A 262 -23.86 -2.62 26.59
C SER A 262 -24.41 -1.33 27.18
#